data_AF-A0A3P8KB06-F1
#
_entry.id   AF-A0A3P8KB06-F1
#
_cell.length_a   1.000
_cell.length_b   1.000
_cell.length_c   1.000
_cell.angle_alpha   90.00
_cell.angle_beta   90.00
_cell.angle_gamma   90.00
#
_symmetry.space_group_name_H-M   'P 1'
#
loop_
_entity.id
_entity.type
_entity.pdbx_description
1 polymer ?
#
loop_
_entity_poly.entity_id
_entity_poly.type
_entity_poly.pdbx_seq_one_letter_code
_entity_poly.pdbx_strand_id
1 'polypeptide(L)'
;MEEALNARGIELITSSNPKAKPNVERSFWTLQRWIGTFFHTNGINCFEDFLGKIELLIDEYNKQFKKAEAVSKKSNVFRKPNTEIFEEEMNLVIKRKIVNHTVRYDNKYLAPFDNNGARVSMFESGEAKLMVTPENKLFFVEGKRKYEARVPKGNELSAIDVYAISKNLDPQHQGVRATIKTMLHNRTWTSSTFEKLENIFKNSANPNNKDIEFIKKLLSENLEKLNDITKEMKEFIDANYKSFK
;
A
#
# COMPACT_ATOMS: atom_id res chain seq x y z
N MET A 1 -4.26 -2.81 16.92
CA MET A 1 -4.53 -1.38 17.22
C MET A 1 -3.85 -1.01 18.54
N GLU A 2 -4.14 -1.75 19.62
CA GLU A 2 -3.51 -1.59 20.93
C GLU A 2 -1.96 -1.67 20.91
N GLU A 3 -1.39 -2.67 20.23
CA GLU A 3 0.07 -2.77 20.05
C GLU A 3 0.70 -1.51 19.40
N ALA A 4 0.00 -0.91 18.44
CA ALA A 4 0.46 0.28 17.74
C ALA A 4 0.37 1.54 18.63
N LEU A 5 -0.55 1.56 19.59
CA LEU A 5 -0.72 2.63 20.57
C LEU A 5 0.32 2.49 21.70
N ASN A 6 0.52 1.27 22.20
CA ASN A 6 1.53 0.97 23.22
C ASN A 6 2.95 1.28 22.73
N ALA A 7 3.28 0.95 21.48
CA ALA A 7 4.56 1.32 20.86
C ALA A 7 4.80 2.84 20.82
N ARG A 8 3.75 3.65 20.96
CA ARG A 8 3.80 5.12 20.98
C ARG A 8 3.70 5.69 22.40
N GLY A 9 3.76 4.85 23.43
CA GLY A 9 3.60 5.25 24.82
C GLY A 9 2.18 5.67 25.20
N ILE A 10 1.18 5.30 24.39
CA ILE A 10 -0.23 5.58 24.64
C ILE A 10 -0.83 4.34 25.31
N GLU A 11 -1.23 4.49 26.57
CA GLU A 11 -1.89 3.45 27.34
C GLU A 11 -3.41 3.58 27.23
N LEU A 12 -4.09 2.48 26.90
CA LEU A 12 -5.55 2.43 26.88
C LEU A 12 -6.07 2.05 28.27
N ILE A 13 -6.60 3.03 28.99
CA ILE A 13 -7.19 2.81 30.31
C ILE A 13 -8.71 2.77 30.16
N THR A 14 -9.32 1.63 30.50
CA THR A 14 -10.78 1.53 30.63
C THR A 14 -11.17 1.73 32.09
N SER A 15 -12.08 2.66 32.35
CA SER A 15 -12.63 2.87 33.69
C SER A 15 -14.14 2.70 33.66
N SER A 16 -14.67 1.91 34.61
CA SER A 16 -16.11 1.82 34.88
C SER A 16 -16.62 3.00 35.72
N ASN A 17 -15.74 3.93 36.12
CA ASN A 17 -16.13 5.14 36.85
C ASN A 17 -16.82 6.13 35.90
N PRO A 18 -18.11 6.45 36.10
CA PRO A 18 -18.85 7.39 35.25
C PRO A 18 -18.21 8.78 35.19
N LYS A 19 -17.45 9.17 36.24
CA LYS A 19 -16.74 10.45 36.32
C LYS A 19 -15.39 10.46 35.60
N ALA A 20 -14.88 9.30 35.16
CA ALA A 20 -13.66 9.22 34.36
C ALA A 20 -13.86 9.83 32.97
N LYS A 21 -15.08 9.76 32.44
CA LYS A 21 -15.49 10.52 31.26
C LYS A 21 -15.75 11.96 31.70
N PRO A 22 -15.05 12.96 31.14
CA PRO A 22 -15.39 14.35 31.43
C PRO A 22 -16.83 14.62 30.98
N ASN A 23 -17.46 15.71 31.44
CA ASN A 23 -18.80 16.17 31.01
C ASN A 23 -18.87 16.58 29.50
N VAL A 24 -17.99 16.02 28.67
CA VAL A 24 -17.95 16.18 27.21
C VAL A 24 -19.24 15.67 26.58
N GLU A 25 -19.87 14.61 27.11
CA GLU A 25 -21.13 14.09 26.58
C GLU A 25 -22.25 15.13 26.56
N ARG A 26 -22.38 15.93 27.64
CA ARG A 26 -23.38 17.00 27.71
C ARG A 26 -23.11 18.10 26.69
N SER A 27 -21.83 18.41 26.46
CA SER A 27 -21.39 19.35 25.43
C SER A 27 -21.60 18.83 24.00
N PHE A 28 -21.38 17.53 23.77
CA PHE A 28 -21.61 16.89 22.47
C PHE A 28 -23.08 16.83 22.11
N TRP A 29 -23.95 16.60 23.09
CA TRP A 29 -25.39 16.63 22.86
C TRP A 29 -25.88 18.04 22.47
N THR A 30 -25.32 19.07 23.09
CA THR A 30 -25.55 20.47 22.71
C THR A 30 -25.06 20.77 21.29
N LEU A 31 -23.88 20.26 20.90
CA LEU A 31 -23.37 20.39 19.53
C LEU A 31 -24.28 19.68 18.53
N GLN A 32 -24.65 18.43 18.78
CA GLN A 32 -25.51 17.62 17.89
C GLN A 32 -26.86 18.29 17.61
N ARG A 33 -27.44 18.96 18.61
CA ARG A 33 -28.69 19.71 18.44
C ARG A 33 -28.52 20.99 17.64
N TRP A 34 -27.38 21.66 17.78
CA TRP A 34 -27.12 22.94 17.16
C TRP A 34 -26.56 22.82 15.73
N ILE A 35 -25.83 21.74 15.42
CA ILE A 35 -25.11 21.58 14.15
C ILE A 35 -26.04 21.61 12.93
N GLY A 36 -27.28 21.12 13.04
CA GLY A 36 -28.28 21.24 11.98
C GLY A 36 -28.65 22.69 11.68
N THR A 37 -28.80 23.52 12.72
CA THR A 37 -29.04 24.97 12.56
C THR A 37 -27.84 25.67 11.91
N PHE A 38 -26.63 25.26 12.29
CA PHE A 38 -25.40 25.76 11.67
C PHE A 38 -25.33 25.41 10.17
N PHE A 39 -25.64 24.16 9.79
CA PHE A 39 -25.65 23.72 8.39
C PHE A 39 -26.67 24.50 7.55
N HIS A 40 -27.89 24.68 8.07
CA HIS A 40 -28.91 25.46 7.38
C HIS A 40 -28.52 26.93 7.23
N THR A 41 -28.05 27.58 8.29
CA THR A 41 -27.67 29.00 8.27
C THR A 41 -26.49 29.28 7.33
N ASN A 42 -25.54 28.34 7.23
CA ASN A 42 -24.34 28.48 6.41
C ASN A 42 -24.46 27.82 5.03
N GLY A 43 -25.65 27.33 4.64
CA GLY A 43 -25.91 26.70 3.35
C GLY A 43 -25.01 25.50 3.06
N ILE A 44 -24.70 24.68 4.08
CA ILE A 44 -23.86 23.49 3.95
C ILE A 44 -24.74 22.32 3.51
N ASN A 45 -24.58 21.87 2.27
CA ASN A 45 -25.40 20.82 1.68
C ASN A 45 -24.62 19.55 1.32
N CYS A 46 -23.29 19.63 1.25
CA CYS A 46 -22.42 18.49 0.99
C CYS A 46 -21.23 18.44 1.97
N PHE A 47 -20.49 17.34 1.91
CA PHE A 47 -19.35 17.10 2.79
C PHE A 47 -18.18 18.04 2.49
N GLU A 48 -17.97 18.38 1.22
CA GLU A 48 -16.90 19.28 0.78
C GLU A 48 -17.11 20.71 1.32
N ASP A 49 -18.35 21.21 1.28
CA ASP A 49 -18.73 22.50 1.87
C ASP A 49 -18.51 22.53 3.39
N PHE A 50 -18.74 21.39 4.05
CA PHE A 50 -18.53 21.25 5.48
C PHE A 50 -17.04 21.32 5.83
N LEU A 51 -16.18 20.62 5.07
CA LEU A 51 -14.73 20.66 5.26
C LEU A 51 -14.19 22.09 5.15
N GLY A 52 -14.67 22.86 4.18
CA GLY A 52 -14.27 24.27 4.00
C GLY A 52 -14.75 25.22 5.11
N LYS A 53 -15.69 24.81 5.96
CA LYS A 53 -16.31 25.64 7.02
C LYS A 53 -16.08 25.08 8.43
N ILE A 54 -15.16 24.12 8.58
CA ILE A 54 -14.91 23.45 9.88
C ILE A 54 -14.39 24.43 10.94
N GLU A 55 -13.53 25.37 10.56
CA GLU A 55 -13.01 26.38 11.48
C GLU A 55 -14.12 27.34 11.93
N LEU A 56 -14.99 27.75 10.99
CA LEU A 56 -16.15 28.58 11.28
C LEU A 56 -17.12 27.90 12.27
N LEU A 57 -17.36 26.58 12.10
CA LEU A 57 -18.15 25.80 13.05
C LEU A 57 -17.56 25.86 14.46
N ILE A 58 -16.24 25.65 14.57
CA ILE A 58 -15.54 25.64 15.86
C ILE A 58 -15.69 27.00 16.54
N ASP A 59 -15.49 28.08 15.80
CA ASP A 59 -15.56 29.45 16.32
C ASP A 59 -16.98 29.83 16.75
N GLU A 60 -17.97 29.61 15.89
CA GLU A 60 -19.37 29.91 16.22
C GLU A 60 -19.87 29.08 17.40
N TYR A 61 -19.52 27.79 17.46
CA TYR A 61 -19.84 26.93 18.58
C TYR A 61 -19.22 27.45 19.89
N ASN A 62 -17.93 27.81 19.84
CA ASN A 62 -17.23 28.32 21.02
C ASN A 62 -17.82 29.65 21.51
N LYS A 63 -18.24 30.52 20.59
CA LYS A 63 -18.90 31.79 20.87
C LYS A 63 -20.30 31.60 21.43
N GLN A 64 -21.14 30.81 20.76
CA GLN A 64 -22.54 30.56 21.13
C GLN A 64 -22.68 29.95 22.52
N PHE A 65 -21.78 29.04 22.89
CA PHE A 65 -21.80 28.36 24.18
C PHE A 65 -20.80 28.94 25.20
N LYS A 66 -20.25 30.14 24.93
CA LYS A 66 -19.30 30.87 25.79
C LYS A 66 -18.14 30.01 26.31
N LYS A 67 -17.67 29.09 25.47
CA LYS A 67 -16.59 28.16 25.84
C LYS A 67 -15.24 28.85 25.86
N ALA A 68 -15.04 29.88 25.05
CA ALA A 68 -13.78 30.65 25.00
C ALA A 68 -13.44 31.32 26.35
N GLU A 69 -14.43 31.88 27.05
CA GLU A 69 -14.24 32.51 28.37
C GLU A 69 -13.92 31.49 29.48
N ALA A 70 -14.43 30.26 29.37
CA ALA A 70 -14.12 29.17 30.29
C ALA A 70 -12.74 28.52 30.05
N VAL A 71 -12.21 28.63 28.83
CA VAL A 71 -10.88 28.11 28.43
C VAL A 71 -9.76 29.03 28.91
N SER A 72 -9.97 30.35 28.96
CA SER A 72 -8.97 31.36 29.35
C SER A 72 -8.34 31.15 30.75
N LYS A 73 -9.00 30.45 31.68
CA LYS A 73 -8.49 30.19 33.04
C LYS A 73 -7.91 28.79 33.25
N LYS A 74 -8.04 27.87 32.28
CA LYS A 74 -7.40 26.56 32.36
C LYS A 74 -6.14 26.64 31.52
N SER A 75 -4.98 26.63 32.19
CA SER A 75 -3.71 26.42 31.50
C SER A 75 -3.85 25.18 30.62
N ASN A 76 -3.43 25.30 29.35
CA ASN A 76 -3.34 24.15 28.49
C ASN A 76 -2.28 23.20 29.10
N VAL A 77 -2.75 22.18 29.81
CA VAL A 77 -1.90 21.15 30.42
C VAL A 77 -1.48 20.09 29.40
N PHE A 78 -2.00 20.14 28.17
CA PHE A 78 -1.55 19.27 27.11
C PHE A 78 -0.16 19.72 26.65
N ARG A 79 0.83 18.86 26.88
CA ARG A 79 2.16 19.04 26.30
C ARG A 79 2.05 18.81 24.81
N LYS A 80 2.55 19.76 24.01
CA LYS A 80 2.75 19.52 22.59
C LYS A 80 3.81 18.42 22.46
N PRO A 81 3.55 17.34 21.72
CA PRO A 81 4.55 16.33 21.42
C PRO A 81 5.76 16.97 20.74
N ASN A 82 6.96 16.41 20.96
CA ASN A 82 8.17 16.90 20.29
C ASN A 82 8.01 16.74 18.77
N THR A 83 8.20 17.81 18.01
CA THR A 83 7.79 17.92 16.59
C THR A 83 8.46 16.91 15.66
N GLU A 84 9.66 16.43 16.00
CA GLU A 84 10.38 15.43 15.21
C GLU A 84 9.69 14.06 15.19
N ILE A 85 8.82 13.76 16.16
CA ILE A 85 8.16 12.45 16.32
C ILE A 85 6.76 12.47 15.67
N PHE A 86 6.17 13.66 15.48
CA PHE A 86 4.75 13.76 15.11
C PHE A 86 4.52 13.73 13.59
N GLU A 87 5.40 14.25 12.73
CA GLU A 87 5.23 14.07 11.27
C GLU A 87 5.32 12.59 10.81
N GLU A 88 5.70 11.67 11.71
CA GLU A 88 5.58 10.21 11.50
C GLU A 88 4.18 9.63 11.86
N GLU A 89 3.20 10.54 11.98
CA GLU A 89 1.78 10.48 12.32
C GLU A 89 1.01 9.23 11.83
N MET A 90 0.38 8.51 12.77
CA MET A 90 -0.63 7.44 12.59
C MET A 90 -0.39 6.36 11.52
N ASN A 91 0.82 6.25 11.01
CA ASN A 91 1.19 5.31 9.97
C ASN A 91 0.86 3.86 10.37
N LEU A 92 0.04 3.20 9.54
CA LEU A 92 -0.34 1.80 9.72
C LEU A 92 0.72 0.92 9.08
N VAL A 93 1.44 0.15 9.89
CA VAL A 93 2.43 -0.81 9.40
C VAL A 93 1.78 -2.20 9.29
N ILE A 94 1.80 -2.75 8.08
CA ILE A 94 1.19 -4.02 7.71
C ILE A 94 2.30 -4.95 7.23
N LYS A 95 2.38 -6.15 7.79
CA LYS A 95 3.25 -7.21 7.27
C LYS A 95 2.62 -7.82 6.03
N ARG A 96 3.39 -7.94 4.95
CA ARG A 96 2.94 -8.54 3.69
C ARG A 96 3.99 -9.49 3.15
N LYS A 97 3.53 -10.61 2.60
CA LYS A 97 4.40 -11.59 1.94
C LYS A 97 5.00 -10.98 0.69
N ILE A 98 6.33 -11.09 0.57
CA ILE A 98 7.05 -10.71 -0.63
C ILE A 98 6.84 -11.80 -1.68
N VAL A 99 6.48 -11.38 -2.89
CA VAL A 99 6.37 -12.23 -4.06
C VAL A 99 7.25 -11.61 -5.14
N ASN A 100 8.40 -12.22 -5.42
CA ASN A 100 9.30 -11.83 -6.50
C ASN A 100 9.67 -10.33 -6.47
N HIS A 101 10.27 -9.86 -5.38
CA HIS A 101 10.68 -8.46 -5.16
C HIS A 101 9.54 -7.43 -5.15
N THR A 102 8.29 -7.88 -5.04
CA THR A 102 7.12 -7.00 -4.96
C THR A 102 6.18 -7.45 -3.86
N VAL A 103 5.29 -6.55 -3.46
CA VAL A 103 4.21 -6.86 -2.51
C VAL A 103 2.88 -6.52 -3.14
N ARG A 104 1.93 -7.45 -3.04
CA ARG A 104 0.55 -7.21 -3.46
C ARG A 104 -0.23 -6.46 -2.38
N TYR A 105 -0.75 -5.30 -2.73
CA TYR A 105 -1.61 -4.47 -1.90
C TYR A 105 -2.65 -3.79 -2.78
N ASP A 106 -3.92 -3.81 -2.37
CA ASP A 106 -5.03 -3.22 -3.14
C ASP A 106 -5.05 -3.66 -4.63
N ASN A 107 -4.93 -4.98 -4.86
CA ASN A 107 -4.83 -5.60 -6.20
C ASN A 107 -3.71 -5.09 -7.11
N LYS A 108 -2.75 -4.33 -6.58
CA LYS A 108 -1.58 -3.83 -7.28
C LYS A 108 -0.32 -4.46 -6.70
N TYR A 109 0.70 -4.59 -7.52
CA TYR A 109 2.01 -5.05 -7.11
C TYR A 109 2.94 -3.84 -6.99
N LEU A 110 3.40 -3.63 -5.77
CA LEU A 110 4.22 -2.48 -5.40
C LEU A 110 5.67 -2.91 -5.28
N ALA A 111 6.57 -2.05 -5.76
CA ALA A 111 8.01 -2.17 -5.60
C ALA A 111 8.56 -0.97 -4.81
N PRO A 112 9.69 -1.13 -4.09
CA PRO A 112 10.31 -0.02 -3.38
C PRO A 112 11.18 0.83 -4.31
N PHE A 113 11.14 2.13 -4.08
CA PHE A 113 11.94 3.13 -4.76
C PHE A 113 12.70 3.99 -3.73
N ASP A 114 13.94 4.31 -4.04
CA ASP A 114 14.74 5.23 -3.23
C ASP A 114 14.35 6.69 -3.48
N ASN A 115 14.98 7.60 -2.75
CA ASN A 115 14.74 9.04 -2.87
C ASN A 115 15.11 9.61 -4.25
N ASN A 116 15.91 8.89 -5.04
CA ASN A 116 16.31 9.28 -6.39
C ASN A 116 15.35 8.72 -7.45
N GLY A 117 14.30 7.99 -7.04
CA GLY A 117 13.36 7.32 -7.94
C GLY A 117 13.90 6.03 -8.56
N ALA A 118 15.07 5.54 -8.11
CA ALA A 118 15.63 4.27 -8.55
C ALA A 118 14.98 3.10 -7.81
N ARG A 119 14.71 2.02 -8.53
CA ARG A 119 14.08 0.83 -7.96
C ARG A 119 15.07 0.09 -7.06
N VAL A 120 14.65 -0.18 -5.83
CA VAL A 120 15.41 -0.99 -4.87
C VAL A 120 14.95 -2.44 -4.99
N SER A 121 15.90 -3.37 -4.96
CA SER A 121 15.57 -4.80 -4.96
C SER A 121 15.24 -5.26 -3.53
N MET A 122 14.11 -5.95 -3.37
CA MET A 122 13.78 -6.63 -2.10
C MET A 122 14.38 -8.05 -2.08
N PHE A 123 14.22 -8.79 -1.00
CA PHE A 123 14.50 -10.23 -1.02
C PHE A 123 13.50 -10.97 -1.94
N GLU A 124 13.89 -12.12 -2.51
CA GLU A 124 13.00 -12.90 -3.39
C GLU A 124 11.77 -13.44 -2.64
N SER A 125 11.94 -13.72 -1.35
CA SER A 125 10.93 -14.31 -0.46
C SER A 125 11.05 -13.73 0.94
N GLY A 126 9.95 -13.74 1.68
CA GLY A 126 9.90 -13.32 3.09
C GLY A 126 8.71 -12.43 3.36
N GLU A 127 8.82 -11.62 4.41
CA GLU A 127 7.83 -10.60 4.77
C GLU A 127 8.44 -9.21 4.69
N ALA A 128 7.67 -8.28 4.15
CA ALA A 128 7.99 -6.86 4.16
C ALA A 128 7.01 -6.08 5.02
N LYS A 129 7.50 -4.99 5.61
CA LYS A 129 6.68 -4.02 6.34
C LYS A 129 6.24 -2.94 5.36
N LEU A 130 4.96 -2.95 5.01
CA LEU A 130 4.33 -1.89 4.22
C LEU A 130 3.67 -0.89 5.18
N MET A 131 4.04 0.37 5.07
CA MET A 131 3.51 1.48 5.85
C MET A 131 2.50 2.25 5.00
N VAL A 132 1.31 2.50 5.56
CA VAL A 132 0.26 3.32 4.97
C VAL A 132 0.12 4.59 5.79
N THR A 133 0.24 5.75 5.16
CA THR A 133 0.08 7.05 5.84
C THR A 133 -1.38 7.49 5.89
N PRO A 134 -1.75 8.43 6.78
CA PRO A 134 -3.10 9.01 6.80
C PRO A 134 -3.53 9.61 5.45
N GLU A 135 -2.58 10.09 4.64
CA GLU A 135 -2.80 10.61 3.28
C GLU A 135 -2.82 9.50 2.21
N ASN A 136 -2.91 8.23 2.60
CA ASN A 136 -2.85 7.05 1.73
C ASN A 136 -1.56 6.91 0.92
N LYS A 137 -0.44 7.51 1.38
CA LYS A 137 0.88 7.23 0.78
C LYS A 137 1.40 5.90 1.29
N LEU A 138 2.15 5.19 0.44
CA LEU A 138 2.65 3.86 0.73
C LEU A 138 4.17 3.85 0.77
N PHE A 139 4.74 3.21 1.78
CA PHE A 139 6.19 3.08 1.96
C PHE A 139 6.59 1.67 2.39
N PHE A 140 7.71 1.17 1.91
CA PHE A 140 8.38 0.01 2.50
C PHE A 140 9.31 0.46 3.62
N VAL A 141 9.28 -0.25 4.75
CA VAL A 141 10.08 0.08 5.93
C VAL A 141 11.11 -1.00 6.20
N GLU A 142 12.38 -0.61 6.18
CA GLU A 142 13.50 -1.47 6.52
C GLU A 142 14.37 -0.78 7.59
N GLY A 143 14.24 -1.22 8.84
CA GLY A 143 14.88 -0.54 9.97
C GLY A 143 14.40 0.91 10.10
N LYS A 144 15.30 1.86 9.90
CA LYS A 144 15.02 3.32 9.90
C LYS A 144 14.78 3.89 8.49
N ARG A 145 14.99 3.10 7.44
CA ARG A 145 14.84 3.57 6.05
C ARG A 145 13.40 3.37 5.58
N LYS A 146 12.90 4.37 4.84
CA LYS A 146 11.61 4.35 4.16
C LYS A 146 11.88 4.43 2.67
N TYR A 147 11.25 3.54 1.90
CA TYR A 147 11.30 3.54 0.44
C TYR A 147 9.90 3.76 -0.09
N GLU A 148 9.73 4.60 -1.11
CA GLU A 148 8.42 4.85 -1.70
C GLU A 148 7.89 3.54 -2.33
N ALA A 149 6.65 3.18 -2.01
CA ALA A 149 6.00 1.99 -2.55
C ALA A 149 5.03 2.40 -3.66
N ARG A 150 5.40 2.14 -4.91
CA ARG A 150 4.56 2.43 -6.08
C ARG A 150 4.61 1.32 -7.11
N VAL A 151 3.65 1.35 -8.04
CA VAL A 151 3.63 0.43 -9.17
C VAL A 151 4.75 0.87 -10.14
N PRO A 152 5.70 -0.02 -10.47
CA PRO A 152 6.77 0.31 -11.42
C PRO A 152 6.21 0.58 -12.82
N LYS A 153 6.74 1.59 -13.52
CA LYS A 153 6.30 1.99 -14.87
C LYS A 153 7.47 1.98 -15.88
N GLY A 154 7.20 1.55 -17.11
CA GLY A 154 8.14 1.70 -18.24
C GLY A 154 9.55 1.19 -17.95
N ASN A 155 10.55 2.08 -17.97
CA ASN A 155 11.96 1.76 -17.72
C ASN A 155 12.27 1.35 -16.27
N GLU A 156 11.31 1.40 -15.35
CA GLU A 156 11.45 0.92 -13.96
C GLU A 156 11.13 -0.58 -13.82
N LEU A 157 10.69 -1.20 -14.91
CA LEU A 157 10.36 -2.60 -15.02
C LEU A 157 11.64 -3.44 -15.17
N SER A 158 11.63 -4.63 -14.57
CA SER A 158 12.75 -5.57 -14.72
C SER A 158 12.79 -6.10 -16.15
N ALA A 159 13.94 -6.60 -16.63
CA ALA A 159 14.03 -7.16 -17.98
C ALA A 159 12.99 -8.28 -18.25
N ILE A 160 12.63 -9.03 -17.20
CA ILE A 160 11.54 -10.02 -17.18
C ILE A 160 10.17 -9.39 -17.50
N ASP A 161 9.90 -8.22 -16.93
CA ASP A 161 8.63 -7.51 -17.14
C ASP A 161 8.54 -6.92 -18.54
N VAL A 162 9.65 -6.37 -19.02
CA VAL A 162 9.73 -5.84 -20.38
C VAL A 162 9.47 -6.95 -21.40
N TYR A 163 10.01 -8.15 -21.16
CA TYR A 163 9.72 -9.32 -21.98
C TYR A 163 8.27 -9.80 -21.85
N ALA A 164 7.68 -9.80 -20.65
CA ALA A 164 6.27 -10.13 -20.47
C ALA A 164 5.37 -9.18 -21.29
N ILE A 165 5.62 -7.87 -21.21
CA ILE A 165 4.87 -6.86 -21.96
C ILE A 165 5.04 -7.05 -23.47
N SER A 166 6.25 -7.35 -23.97
CA SER A 166 6.49 -7.54 -25.41
C SER A 166 5.70 -8.72 -25.99
N LYS A 167 5.32 -9.69 -25.14
CA LYS A 167 4.47 -10.83 -25.48
C LYS A 167 3.00 -10.64 -25.10
N ASN A 168 2.56 -9.42 -24.74
CA ASN A 168 1.22 -9.09 -24.27
C ASN A 168 0.77 -9.88 -23.01
N LEU A 169 1.71 -10.20 -22.13
CA LEU A 169 1.43 -10.85 -20.85
C LEU A 169 1.39 -9.84 -19.71
N ASP A 170 0.51 -10.05 -18.73
CA ASP A 170 0.51 -9.23 -17.52
C ASP A 170 1.74 -9.56 -16.63
N PRO A 171 2.72 -8.66 -16.48
CA PRO A 171 3.91 -8.89 -15.66
C PRO A 171 3.60 -8.95 -14.16
N GLN A 172 2.42 -8.48 -13.79
CA GLN A 172 1.93 -8.50 -12.41
C GLN A 172 1.32 -9.87 -12.05
N HIS A 173 1.01 -10.71 -13.03
CA HIS A 173 0.53 -12.05 -12.75
C HIS A 173 1.66 -12.92 -12.17
N GLN A 174 1.45 -13.49 -10.97
CA GLN A 174 2.45 -14.29 -10.27
C GLN A 174 3.01 -15.43 -11.13
N GLY A 175 2.15 -16.08 -11.93
CA GLY A 175 2.55 -17.17 -12.81
C GLY A 175 3.37 -16.73 -14.03
N VAL A 176 3.13 -15.53 -14.57
CA VAL A 176 3.83 -15.03 -15.78
C VAL A 176 5.32 -14.86 -15.49
N ARG A 177 5.64 -14.11 -14.42
CA ARG A 177 7.02 -13.93 -13.97
C ARG A 177 7.71 -15.24 -13.59
N ALA A 178 7.01 -16.13 -12.88
CA ALA A 178 7.57 -17.42 -12.49
C ALA A 178 7.92 -18.27 -13.72
N THR A 179 7.02 -18.32 -14.70
CA THR A 179 7.23 -19.04 -15.97
C THR A 179 8.43 -18.50 -16.72
N ILE A 180 8.52 -17.18 -16.85
CA ILE A 180 9.65 -16.49 -17.45
C ILE A 180 10.97 -16.78 -16.70
N LYS A 181 10.97 -16.74 -15.37
CA LYS A 181 12.18 -17.03 -14.57
C LYS A 181 12.60 -18.47 -14.77
N THR A 182 11.65 -19.40 -14.79
CA THR A 182 11.90 -20.82 -15.08
C THR A 182 12.44 -21.01 -16.50
N MET A 183 11.87 -20.34 -17.51
CA MET A 183 12.37 -20.32 -18.89
C MET A 183 13.85 -19.91 -18.96
N LEU A 184 14.22 -18.84 -18.25
CA LEU A 184 15.59 -18.34 -18.23
C LEU A 184 16.59 -19.32 -17.60
N HIS A 185 16.20 -19.96 -16.50
CA HIS A 185 17.12 -20.75 -15.67
C HIS A 185 17.14 -22.23 -16.07
N ASN A 186 16.08 -22.73 -16.75
CA ASN A 186 16.09 -24.08 -17.28
C ASN A 186 17.00 -24.20 -18.50
N ARG A 187 17.74 -25.30 -18.55
CA ARG A 187 18.46 -25.76 -19.75
C ARG A 187 17.60 -26.67 -20.62
N THR A 188 16.68 -27.41 -20.01
CA THR A 188 15.80 -28.36 -20.69
C THR A 188 14.41 -28.35 -20.04
N TRP A 189 13.39 -28.54 -20.87
CA TRP A 189 12.01 -28.68 -20.44
C TRP A 189 11.71 -30.14 -20.11
N THR A 190 11.17 -30.40 -18.91
CA THR A 190 10.81 -31.75 -18.45
C THR A 190 9.37 -31.76 -17.93
N SER A 191 8.68 -32.91 -18.00
CA SER A 191 7.29 -33.04 -17.53
C SER A 191 7.06 -32.53 -16.11
N SER A 192 8.03 -32.73 -15.21
CA SER A 192 7.96 -32.22 -13.83
C SER A 192 8.03 -30.69 -13.73
N THR A 193 8.73 -30.02 -14.65
CA THR A 193 8.74 -28.55 -14.74
C THR A 193 7.40 -28.01 -15.23
N PHE A 194 6.70 -28.74 -16.10
CA PHE A 194 5.35 -28.39 -16.52
C PHE A 194 4.35 -28.47 -15.37
N GLU A 195 4.36 -29.56 -14.61
CA GLU A 195 3.47 -29.73 -13.45
C GLU A 195 3.66 -28.63 -12.39
N LYS A 196 4.92 -28.23 -12.15
CA LYS A 196 5.24 -27.12 -11.24
C LYS A 196 4.64 -25.80 -11.70
N LEU A 197 4.77 -25.47 -12.99
CA LEU A 197 4.20 -24.25 -13.54
C LEU A 197 2.68 -24.28 -13.47
N GLU A 198 2.05 -25.40 -13.86
CA GLU A 198 0.60 -25.55 -13.82
C GLU A 198 0.04 -25.34 -12.41
N ASN A 199 0.73 -25.86 -11.38
CA ASN A 199 0.36 -25.64 -9.98
C ASN A 199 0.49 -24.17 -9.54
N ILE A 200 1.47 -23.43 -10.06
CA ILE A 200 1.62 -21.99 -9.77
C ILE A 200 0.41 -21.21 -10.32
N PHE A 201 -0.10 -21.58 -11.50
CA PHE A 201 -1.28 -20.94 -12.09
C PHE A 201 -2.59 -21.35 -11.40
N LYS A 202 -2.75 -22.61 -11.00
CA LYS A 202 -3.93 -23.09 -10.25
C LYS A 202 -4.12 -22.36 -8.92
N ASN A 203 -3.03 -21.95 -8.27
CA ASN A 203 -3.06 -21.20 -7.02
C ASN A 203 -3.16 -19.68 -7.21
N SER A 204 -3.23 -19.19 -8.45
CA SER A 204 -3.42 -17.76 -8.71
C SER A 204 -4.88 -17.37 -8.50
N ALA A 205 -5.11 -16.20 -7.89
CA ALA A 205 -6.44 -15.76 -7.45
C ALA A 205 -7.46 -15.51 -8.58
N ASN A 206 -7.09 -15.65 -9.86
CA ASN A 206 -7.98 -15.43 -10.99
C ASN A 206 -7.80 -16.49 -12.10
N PRO A 207 -8.57 -17.60 -12.06
CA PRO A 207 -8.39 -18.75 -12.96
C PRO A 207 -8.83 -18.54 -14.42
N ASN A 208 -9.51 -17.43 -14.75
CA ASN A 208 -9.98 -17.09 -16.11
C ASN A 208 -9.09 -16.07 -16.84
N ASN A 209 -7.81 -16.00 -16.49
CA ASN A 209 -6.90 -15.03 -17.09
C ASN A 209 -6.40 -15.50 -18.47
N LYS A 210 -6.47 -14.65 -19.50
CA LYS A 210 -5.91 -14.89 -20.85
C LYS A 210 -4.42 -15.28 -20.81
N ASP A 211 -3.70 -14.84 -19.79
CA ASP A 211 -2.30 -15.23 -19.54
C ASP A 211 -2.15 -16.75 -19.29
N ILE A 212 -3.14 -17.39 -18.65
CA ILE A 212 -3.14 -18.83 -18.39
C ILE A 212 -3.32 -19.60 -19.71
N GLU A 213 -4.20 -19.12 -20.59
CA GLU A 213 -4.40 -19.73 -21.91
C GLU A 213 -3.17 -19.56 -22.81
N PHE A 214 -2.54 -18.39 -22.82
CA PHE A 214 -1.30 -18.18 -23.56
C PHE A 214 -0.19 -19.10 -23.07
N ILE A 215 -0.02 -19.25 -21.75
CA ILE A 215 1.04 -20.09 -21.20
C ILE A 215 0.72 -21.57 -21.41
N LYS A 216 -0.53 -22.00 -21.27
CA LYS A 216 -0.95 -23.37 -21.66
C LYS A 216 -0.68 -23.63 -23.13
N LYS A 217 -0.96 -22.66 -24.01
CA LYS A 217 -0.69 -22.74 -25.45
C LYS A 217 0.81 -22.84 -25.72
N LEU A 218 1.61 -21.95 -25.13
CA LEU A 218 3.06 -21.94 -25.27
C LEU A 218 3.68 -23.26 -24.79
N LEU A 219 3.21 -23.77 -23.65
CA LEU A 219 3.63 -25.04 -23.06
C LEU A 219 3.11 -26.27 -23.83
N SER A 220 2.07 -26.12 -24.66
CA SER A 220 1.59 -27.16 -25.58
C SER A 220 2.36 -27.21 -26.91
N GLU A 221 3.26 -26.26 -27.17
CA GLU A 221 4.15 -26.29 -28.33
C GLU A 221 5.31 -27.27 -28.12
N ASN A 222 5.82 -27.85 -29.20
CA ASN A 222 6.89 -28.86 -29.15
C ASN A 222 8.15 -28.35 -28.43
N LEU A 223 8.87 -29.28 -27.79
CA LEU A 223 10.11 -29.04 -27.02
C LEU A 223 11.15 -28.16 -27.74
N GLU A 224 11.31 -28.31 -29.05
CA GLU A 224 12.25 -27.51 -29.85
C GLU A 224 11.83 -26.03 -29.91
N LYS A 225 10.55 -25.73 -30.12
CA LYS A 225 10.03 -24.35 -30.13
C LYS A 225 10.20 -23.68 -28.77
N LEU A 226 10.00 -24.43 -27.68
CA LEU A 226 10.22 -23.92 -26.34
C LEU A 226 11.69 -23.57 -26.08
N ASN A 227 12.64 -24.36 -26.61
CA ASN A 227 14.07 -24.04 -26.51
C ASN A 227 14.44 -22.81 -27.34
N ASP A 228 13.85 -22.64 -28.53
CA ASP A 228 14.05 -21.46 -29.37
C ASP A 228 13.51 -20.20 -28.69
N ILE A 229 12.32 -20.26 -28.09
CA ILE A 229 11.74 -19.16 -27.31
C ILE A 229 12.63 -18.84 -26.10
N THR A 230 13.14 -19.85 -25.40
CA THR A 230 14.11 -19.64 -24.30
C THR A 230 15.39 -18.95 -24.78
N LYS A 231 15.86 -19.26 -25.98
CA LYS A 231 17.04 -18.63 -26.58
C LYS A 231 16.77 -17.18 -26.99
N GLU A 232 15.69 -16.93 -27.73
CA GLU A 232 15.21 -15.58 -28.10
C GLU A 232 15.10 -14.70 -26.86
N MET A 233 14.56 -15.25 -25.78
CA MET A 233 14.38 -14.56 -24.52
C MET A 233 15.70 -14.17 -23.84
N LYS A 234 16.69 -15.08 -23.83
CA LYS A 234 18.03 -14.79 -23.30
C LYS A 234 18.71 -13.69 -24.09
N GLU A 235 18.65 -13.77 -25.41
CA GLU A 235 19.20 -12.74 -26.31
C GLU A 235 18.51 -11.38 -26.12
N PHE A 236 17.18 -11.36 -25.98
CA PHE A 236 16.42 -10.15 -25.70
C PHE A 236 16.82 -9.51 -24.37
N ILE A 237 16.97 -10.32 -23.31
CA ILE A 237 17.35 -9.82 -21.99
C ILE A 237 18.78 -9.31 -21.99
N ASP A 238 19.73 -10.03 -22.61
CA ASP A 238 21.13 -9.61 -22.72
C ASP A 238 21.28 -8.30 -23.51
N ALA A 239 20.48 -8.12 -24.58
CA ALA A 239 20.45 -6.89 -25.36
C ALA A 239 19.94 -5.68 -24.54
N ASN A 240 18.93 -5.90 -23.70
CA ASN A 240 18.32 -4.83 -22.91
C ASN A 240 19.05 -4.57 -21.57
N TYR A 241 19.77 -5.55 -21.00
CA TYR A 241 20.50 -5.39 -19.73
C TYR A 241 21.65 -4.37 -19.80
N LYS A 242 22.19 -4.10 -20.99
CA LYS A 242 23.23 -3.07 -21.20
C LYS A 242 22.71 -1.63 -21.02
N SER A 243 21.40 -1.43 -20.99
CA SER A 243 20.76 -0.10 -20.85
C SER A 243 20.36 0.25 -19.41
N PHE A 244 20.54 -0.66 -18.45
CA PHE A 244 20.10 -0.51 -17.05
C PHE A 244 21.27 -0.46 -16.04
N LYS A 245 22.49 -0.15 -16.49
CA LYS A 245 23.64 0.14 -15.62
C LYS A 245 23.78 1.62 -15.36
#